data_AF-A0A5E3WJD9-F1
#
_entry.id   AF-A0A5E3WJD9-F1
#
_cell.length_a   1.000
_cell.length_b   1.000
_cell.length_c   1.000
_cell.angle_alpha   90.00
_cell.angle_beta   90.00
_cell.angle_gamma   90.00
#
_symmetry.space_group_name_H-M   'P 1'
#
loop_
_entity.id
_entity.type
_entity.pdbx_description
1 polymer ?
#
loop_
_entity_poly.entity_id
_entity_poly.type
_entity_poly.pdbx_seq_one_letter_code
_entity_poly.pdbx_strand_id
1 'polypeptide(L)'
;MTSLSLSQPASALDEQFNASDAELILRSSDGVDFAVYRAILQLASHVFRDMLSLPPPVEDHDSPTRTTIGMSEDAQSLRLLLHFTYPRSFCPEPDLSEIADIKRVAALALKYDITFMREAAETALIRFAQSKPDVAYVVAWRFEYPQALRAAARRSLEPFTESLDALEFSEVPASALQTLRKYGKRISVQITLISMQLRYGNFRRLHCHGMSGVLHAAFSDDDPSGLREPCRCRSSTVALVDETLSTEDDISVRAPAWWANYVRVVAKSASNSLRERHKLLLSESLSEPLASVLREAAKCAGCMQRDVRHKLEVTKTILSKEIERRVSQVPIEAPFMREDE
;
A
#
# COMPACT_ATOMS: atom_id res chain seq x y z
N MET A 1 -54.36 -7.43 36.81
CA MET A 1 -54.25 -6.95 35.41
C MET A 1 -52.99 -7.55 34.83
N THR A 2 -53.18 -8.26 33.73
CA THR A 2 -52.37 -9.34 33.20
C THR A 2 -51.04 -8.84 32.64
N SER A 3 -49.95 -9.50 33.01
CA SER A 3 -48.60 -9.28 32.48
C SER A 3 -48.58 -9.59 30.97
N LEU A 4 -48.26 -8.59 30.16
CA LEU A 4 -47.98 -8.77 28.74
C LEU A 4 -46.67 -9.54 28.61
N SER A 5 -46.80 -10.85 28.38
CA SER A 5 -45.75 -11.69 27.81
C SER A 5 -45.43 -11.13 26.42
N LEU A 6 -44.38 -10.33 26.31
CA LEU A 6 -43.74 -10.01 25.03
C LEU A 6 -43.21 -11.30 24.44
N SER A 7 -43.99 -11.91 23.54
CA SER A 7 -43.53 -12.98 22.66
C SER A 7 -42.32 -12.47 21.89
N GLN A 8 -41.13 -13.00 22.21
CA GLN A 8 -39.95 -12.81 21.38
C GLN A 8 -40.31 -13.18 19.93
N PRO A 9 -39.95 -12.36 18.93
CA PRO A 9 -40.12 -12.75 17.54
C PRO A 9 -39.37 -14.08 17.33
N ALA A 10 -39.99 -15.00 16.60
CA ALA A 10 -39.35 -16.26 16.23
C ALA A 10 -38.02 -15.94 15.53
N SER A 11 -36.93 -16.41 16.12
CA SER A 11 -35.58 -16.22 15.58
C SER A 11 -35.51 -16.78 14.15
N ALA A 12 -34.94 -16.01 13.22
CA ALA A 12 -34.76 -16.46 11.85
C ALA A 12 -33.53 -17.37 11.79
N LEU A 13 -33.72 -18.65 11.48
CA LEU A 13 -32.60 -19.58 11.25
C LEU A 13 -31.91 -19.24 9.92
N ASP A 14 -30.58 -19.17 9.91
CA ASP A 14 -29.81 -18.85 8.71
C ASP A 14 -29.99 -19.90 7.61
N GLU A 15 -29.97 -19.49 6.34
CA GLU A 15 -30.27 -20.40 5.21
C GLU A 15 -29.14 -21.40 4.93
N GLN A 16 -27.89 -21.07 5.29
CA GLN A 16 -26.72 -21.90 5.01
C GLN A 16 -26.24 -22.65 6.26
N PHE A 17 -26.23 -21.98 7.41
CA PHE A 17 -25.80 -22.57 8.68
C PHE A 17 -27.02 -23.04 9.49
N ASN A 18 -27.68 -24.10 9.01
CA ASN A 18 -28.91 -24.66 9.60
C ASN A 18 -28.91 -26.20 9.74
N ALA A 19 -27.72 -26.82 9.77
CA ALA A 19 -27.59 -28.27 9.81
C ALA A 19 -28.39 -28.90 10.99
N SER A 20 -29.14 -29.96 10.72
CA SER A 20 -30.03 -30.62 11.70
C SER A 20 -29.28 -31.35 12.82
N ASP A 21 -28.03 -31.73 12.57
CA ASP A 21 -27.15 -32.46 13.49
C ASP A 21 -26.15 -31.55 14.23
N ALA A 22 -26.15 -30.24 13.97
CA ALA A 22 -25.33 -29.29 14.71
C ALA A 22 -25.71 -29.25 16.21
N GLU A 23 -24.70 -29.23 17.09
CA GLU A 23 -24.88 -29.23 18.55
C GLU A 23 -25.05 -27.83 19.16
N LEU A 24 -24.69 -26.78 18.42
CA LEU A 24 -24.63 -25.40 18.91
C LEU A 24 -25.46 -24.46 18.04
N ILE A 25 -26.14 -23.51 18.66
CA ILE A 25 -26.73 -22.35 17.99
C ILE A 25 -25.99 -21.09 18.44
N LEU A 26 -25.41 -20.34 17.49
CA LEU A 26 -24.98 -18.97 17.73
C LEU A 26 -26.13 -18.04 17.36
N ARG A 27 -26.63 -17.26 18.32
CA ARG A 27 -27.67 -16.26 18.08
C ARG A 27 -27.04 -14.89 17.93
N SER A 28 -27.18 -14.26 16.77
CA SER A 28 -26.68 -12.90 16.53
C SER A 28 -27.43 -11.86 17.37
N SER A 29 -26.84 -10.67 17.50
CA SER A 29 -27.45 -9.55 18.24
C SER A 29 -28.75 -9.05 17.60
N ASP A 30 -28.94 -9.26 16.30
CA ASP A 30 -30.14 -8.95 15.52
C ASP A 30 -31.11 -10.14 15.39
N GLY A 31 -30.89 -11.23 16.14
CA GLY A 31 -31.87 -12.30 16.32
C GLY A 31 -31.91 -13.36 15.22
N VAL A 32 -30.79 -13.57 14.52
CA VAL A 32 -30.62 -14.66 13.55
C VAL A 32 -29.87 -15.82 14.23
N ASP A 33 -30.38 -17.03 14.09
CA ASP A 33 -29.76 -18.25 14.64
C ASP A 33 -28.91 -18.95 13.59
N PHE A 34 -27.69 -19.34 13.98
CA PHE A 34 -26.76 -20.12 13.17
C PHE A 34 -26.51 -21.46 13.85
N ALA A 35 -26.98 -22.55 13.26
CA ALA A 35 -26.71 -23.90 13.71
C ALA A 35 -25.32 -24.35 13.21
N VAL A 36 -24.40 -24.55 14.15
CA VAL A 36 -22.97 -24.75 13.86
C VAL A 36 -22.36 -25.89 14.68
N TYR A 37 -21.24 -26.42 14.20
CA TYR A 37 -20.47 -27.47 14.87
C TYR A 37 -19.43 -26.84 15.78
N ARG A 38 -19.47 -27.20 17.07
CA ARG A 38 -18.56 -26.71 18.09
C ARG A 38 -17.11 -27.01 17.71
N ALA A 39 -16.85 -28.21 17.19
CA ALA A 39 -15.50 -28.64 16.82
C ALA A 39 -14.81 -27.68 15.82
N ILE A 40 -15.55 -27.17 14.83
CA ILE A 40 -15.00 -26.24 13.82
C ILE A 40 -14.57 -24.92 14.47
N LEU A 41 -15.42 -24.36 15.33
CA LEU A 41 -15.11 -23.11 16.03
C LEU A 41 -13.91 -23.27 16.98
N GLN A 42 -13.83 -24.37 17.72
CA GLN A 42 -12.72 -24.67 18.64
C GLN A 42 -11.38 -24.94 17.94
N LEU A 43 -11.41 -25.42 16.70
CA LEU A 43 -10.24 -25.58 15.85
C LEU A 43 -9.78 -24.24 15.26
N ALA A 44 -10.73 -23.37 14.89
CA ALA A 44 -10.43 -22.08 14.30
C ALA A 44 -9.89 -21.05 15.30
N SER A 45 -10.31 -21.11 16.56
CA SER A 45 -9.99 -20.10 17.58
C SER A 45 -9.84 -20.72 18.97
N HIS A 46 -8.75 -20.35 19.65
CA HIS A 46 -8.57 -20.69 21.06
C HIS A 46 -9.60 -19.96 21.95
N VAL A 47 -10.01 -18.74 21.58
CA VAL A 47 -11.06 -17.99 22.30
C VAL A 47 -12.38 -18.76 22.28
N PHE A 48 -12.77 -19.32 21.14
CA PHE A 48 -13.95 -20.19 21.07
C PHE A 48 -13.74 -21.48 21.86
N ARG A 49 -12.55 -22.08 21.85
CA ARG A 49 -12.24 -23.25 22.67
C ARG A 49 -12.49 -23.00 24.14
N ASP A 50 -11.97 -21.90 24.66
CA ASP A 50 -12.06 -21.53 26.06
C ASP A 50 -13.49 -21.12 26.42
N MET A 51 -14.13 -20.25 25.62
CA MET A 51 -15.52 -19.83 25.81
C MET A 51 -16.48 -21.03 25.87
N LEU A 52 -16.31 -21.98 24.95
CA LEU A 52 -17.17 -23.14 24.85
C LEU A 52 -16.85 -24.20 25.91
N SER A 53 -15.67 -24.18 26.54
CA SER A 53 -15.31 -25.11 27.62
C SER A 53 -16.04 -24.84 28.94
N LEU A 54 -16.60 -23.64 29.11
CA LEU A 54 -17.33 -23.25 30.30
C LEU A 54 -18.66 -24.01 30.39
N PRO A 55 -19.07 -24.47 31.60
CA PRO A 55 -20.37 -25.08 31.78
C PRO A 55 -21.47 -24.07 31.39
N PRO A 56 -22.51 -24.49 30.66
CA PRO A 56 -23.61 -23.59 30.33
C PRO A 56 -24.23 -23.05 31.63
N PRO A 57 -24.69 -21.78 31.65
CA PRO A 57 -25.49 -21.28 32.76
C PRO A 57 -26.68 -22.22 32.98
N VAL A 58 -26.96 -22.52 34.25
CA VAL A 58 -27.97 -23.49 34.66
C VAL A 58 -29.36 -22.97 34.24
N GLU A 59 -29.82 -23.35 33.06
CA GLU A 59 -31.22 -23.24 32.63
C GLU A 59 -31.79 -24.66 32.45
N ASP A 60 -33.05 -24.80 32.85
CA ASP A 60 -33.80 -26.05 33.07
C ASP A 60 -33.45 -27.18 32.10
N HIS A 61 -33.04 -28.32 32.68
CA HIS A 61 -32.59 -29.54 32.00
C HIS A 61 -33.70 -30.31 31.24
N ASP A 62 -34.85 -29.71 30.98
CA ASP A 62 -36.05 -30.42 30.52
C ASP A 62 -36.36 -30.28 29.01
N SER A 63 -35.39 -29.89 28.18
CA SER A 63 -35.56 -30.04 26.73
C SER A 63 -34.29 -30.49 25.99
N PRO A 64 -34.39 -31.38 24.99
CA PRO A 64 -33.27 -31.81 24.13
C PRO A 64 -32.92 -30.73 23.09
N THR A 65 -32.91 -29.47 23.49
CA THR A 65 -32.66 -28.34 22.59
C THR A 65 -31.17 -28.02 22.55
N ARG A 66 -30.68 -27.67 21.36
CA ARG A 66 -29.28 -27.27 21.14
C ARG A 66 -28.88 -26.16 22.09
N THR A 67 -27.63 -26.18 22.55
CA THR A 67 -27.10 -25.08 23.35
C THR A 67 -27.10 -23.81 22.52
N THR A 68 -27.82 -22.77 22.97
CA THR A 68 -27.86 -21.48 22.29
C THR A 68 -26.95 -20.49 23.01
N ILE A 69 -26.04 -19.85 22.27
CA ILE A 69 -25.13 -18.82 22.78
C ILE A 69 -25.48 -17.50 22.10
N GLY A 70 -25.81 -16.49 22.91
CA GLY A 70 -26.00 -15.12 22.44
C GLY A 70 -24.67 -14.47 22.09
N MET A 71 -24.59 -13.90 20.89
CA MET A 71 -23.41 -13.23 20.36
C MET A 71 -23.64 -11.72 20.33
N SER A 72 -22.57 -10.94 20.51
CA SER A 72 -22.62 -9.48 20.33
C SER A 72 -22.57 -9.06 18.85
N GLU A 73 -22.20 -9.99 17.97
CA GLU A 73 -22.09 -9.76 16.53
C GLU A 73 -23.46 -9.83 15.84
N ASP A 74 -23.65 -8.98 14.83
CA ASP A 74 -24.78 -9.06 13.92
C ASP A 74 -24.69 -10.28 13.00
N ALA A 75 -25.79 -10.61 12.33
CA ALA A 75 -25.87 -11.76 11.45
C ALA A 75 -24.83 -11.72 10.32
N GLN A 76 -24.53 -10.53 9.78
CA GLN A 76 -23.53 -10.39 8.71
C GLN A 76 -22.10 -10.72 9.20
N SER A 77 -21.75 -10.27 10.41
CA SER A 77 -20.45 -10.54 11.02
C SER A 77 -20.31 -12.04 11.34
N LEU A 78 -21.35 -12.67 11.87
CA LEU A 78 -21.34 -14.12 12.10
C LEU A 78 -21.25 -14.90 10.79
N ARG A 79 -21.93 -14.49 9.71
CA ARG A 79 -21.78 -15.11 8.39
C ARG A 79 -20.33 -15.07 7.91
N LEU A 80 -19.68 -13.90 7.99
CA LEU A 80 -18.28 -13.77 7.60
C LEU A 80 -17.38 -14.69 8.43
N LEU A 81 -17.52 -14.69 9.76
CA LEU A 81 -16.78 -15.59 10.64
C LEU A 81 -16.97 -17.06 10.23
N LEU A 82 -18.20 -17.50 10.02
CA LEU A 82 -18.51 -18.88 9.67
C LEU A 82 -17.98 -19.25 8.29
N HIS A 83 -18.09 -18.35 7.31
CA HIS A 83 -17.50 -18.56 5.98
C HIS A 83 -15.98 -18.73 6.05
N PHE A 84 -15.30 -18.03 6.96
CA PHE A 84 -13.86 -18.18 7.15
C PHE A 84 -13.46 -19.46 7.89
N THR A 85 -14.29 -19.93 8.81
CA THR A 85 -13.94 -21.06 9.69
C THR A 85 -14.39 -22.41 9.14
N TYR A 86 -15.43 -22.46 8.31
CA TYR A 86 -15.89 -23.69 7.68
C TYR A 86 -15.07 -24.07 6.44
N PRO A 87 -15.01 -25.37 6.08
CA PRO A 87 -14.30 -25.83 4.89
C PRO A 87 -14.77 -25.14 3.61
N ARG A 88 -13.83 -24.85 2.69
CA ARG A 88 -14.12 -24.19 1.40
C ARG A 88 -15.06 -24.97 0.48
N SER A 89 -15.18 -26.29 0.68
CA SER A 89 -16.15 -27.14 -0.01
C SER A 89 -17.59 -26.93 0.46
N PHE A 90 -17.78 -26.40 1.66
CA PHE A 90 -19.10 -26.09 2.24
C PHE A 90 -19.51 -24.64 1.93
N CYS A 91 -18.59 -23.70 2.14
CA CYS A 91 -18.80 -22.29 1.85
C CYS A 91 -17.52 -21.67 1.26
N PRO A 92 -17.61 -20.92 0.14
CA PRO A 92 -16.45 -20.27 -0.43
C PRO A 92 -15.89 -19.19 0.52
N GLU A 93 -14.63 -18.82 0.34
CA GLU A 93 -14.08 -17.66 1.04
C GLU A 93 -14.83 -16.40 0.62
N PRO A 94 -15.23 -15.52 1.56
CA PRO A 94 -15.98 -14.34 1.20
C PRO A 94 -15.06 -13.35 0.47
N ASP A 95 -15.58 -12.72 -0.59
CA ASP A 95 -14.87 -11.65 -1.27
C ASP A 95 -14.94 -10.36 -0.44
N LEU A 96 -13.77 -9.88 -0.01
CA LEU A 96 -13.64 -8.66 0.78
C LEU A 96 -13.31 -7.49 -0.13
N SER A 97 -14.33 -6.97 -0.80
CA SER A 97 -14.23 -5.80 -1.71
C SER A 97 -14.65 -4.49 -1.03
N GLU A 98 -15.59 -4.56 -0.08
CA GLU A 98 -16.12 -3.40 0.63
C GLU A 98 -15.42 -3.15 1.96
N ILE A 99 -15.15 -1.88 2.27
CA ILE A 99 -14.41 -1.49 3.49
C ILE A 99 -15.14 -1.92 4.77
N ALA A 100 -16.47 -1.93 4.76
CA ALA A 100 -17.27 -2.36 5.90
C ALA A 100 -17.01 -3.83 6.25
N ASP A 101 -16.92 -4.71 5.25
CA ASP A 101 -16.65 -6.13 5.47
C ASP A 101 -15.19 -6.38 5.84
N ILE A 102 -14.24 -5.64 5.27
CA ILE A 102 -12.83 -5.68 5.70
C ILE A 102 -12.73 -5.33 7.20
N LYS A 103 -13.41 -4.27 7.66
CA LYS A 103 -13.44 -3.86 9.07
C LYS A 103 -14.12 -4.90 9.96
N ARG A 104 -15.23 -5.51 9.51
CA ARG A 104 -15.89 -6.61 10.24
C ARG A 104 -14.93 -7.78 10.43
N VAL A 105 -14.29 -8.24 9.35
CA VAL A 105 -13.32 -9.34 9.41
C VAL A 105 -12.13 -8.99 10.30
N ALA A 106 -11.59 -7.78 10.21
CA ALA A 106 -10.51 -7.33 11.08
C ALA A 106 -10.90 -7.32 12.57
N ALA A 107 -12.12 -6.84 12.88
CA ALA A 107 -12.65 -6.84 14.25
C ALA A 107 -12.88 -8.26 14.78
N LEU A 108 -13.43 -9.16 13.96
CA LEU A 108 -13.62 -10.58 14.29
C LEU A 108 -12.29 -11.29 14.51
N ALA A 109 -11.32 -11.07 13.61
CA ALA A 109 -9.99 -11.66 13.69
C ALA A 109 -9.27 -11.23 14.97
N LEU A 110 -9.40 -9.96 15.37
CA LEU A 110 -8.85 -9.44 16.61
C LEU A 110 -9.59 -10.01 17.84
N LYS A 111 -10.92 -10.04 17.83
CA LYS A 111 -11.75 -10.48 18.96
C LYS A 111 -11.57 -11.97 19.26
N TYR A 112 -11.53 -12.78 18.22
CA TYR A 112 -11.46 -14.24 18.33
C TYR A 112 -10.05 -14.79 18.11
N ASP A 113 -9.05 -13.90 17.96
CA ASP A 113 -7.65 -14.25 17.68
C ASP A 113 -7.50 -15.30 16.55
N ILE A 114 -7.98 -14.93 15.36
CA ILE A 114 -7.98 -15.79 14.17
C ILE A 114 -7.00 -15.25 13.13
N THR A 115 -5.80 -15.83 13.07
CA THR A 115 -4.68 -15.36 12.24
C THR A 115 -4.99 -15.32 10.75
N PHE A 116 -5.59 -16.37 10.18
CA PHE A 116 -5.88 -16.39 8.74
C PHE A 116 -6.93 -15.35 8.32
N MET A 117 -7.89 -15.01 9.21
CA MET A 117 -8.81 -13.90 8.97
C MET A 117 -8.08 -12.56 9.03
N ARG A 118 -7.11 -12.42 9.95
CA ARG A 118 -6.26 -11.23 10.06
C ARG A 118 -5.47 -11.00 8.76
N GLU A 119 -4.87 -12.05 8.20
CA GLU A 119 -4.13 -12.03 6.92
C GLU A 119 -5.04 -11.71 5.72
N ALA A 120 -6.24 -12.30 5.69
CA ALA A 120 -7.23 -12.04 4.63
C ALA A 120 -7.68 -10.58 4.63
N ALA A 121 -7.96 -10.01 5.81
CA ALA A 121 -8.31 -8.59 5.96
C ALA A 121 -7.15 -7.67 5.53
N GLU A 122 -5.90 -7.97 5.93
CA GLU A 122 -4.74 -7.18 5.52
C GLU A 122 -4.53 -7.20 4.00
N THR A 123 -4.67 -8.38 3.39
CA THR A 123 -4.56 -8.55 1.93
C THR A 123 -5.67 -7.80 1.19
N ALA A 124 -6.90 -7.90 1.66
CA ALA A 124 -8.03 -7.15 1.11
C ALA A 124 -7.81 -5.64 1.21
N LEU A 125 -7.27 -5.16 2.33
CA LEU A 125 -6.98 -3.75 2.56
C LEU A 125 -5.86 -3.21 1.66
N ILE A 126 -4.84 -4.03 1.36
CA ILE A 126 -3.80 -3.71 0.36
C ILE A 126 -4.42 -3.54 -1.03
N ARG A 127 -5.38 -4.40 -1.41
CA ARG A 127 -6.11 -4.25 -2.69
C ARG A 127 -6.99 -2.99 -2.69
N PHE A 128 -7.72 -2.75 -1.60
CA PHE A 128 -8.58 -1.58 -1.43
C PHE A 128 -7.80 -0.25 -1.50
N ALA A 129 -6.55 -0.24 -1.01
CA ALA A 129 -5.68 0.92 -1.08
C ALA A 129 -5.44 1.44 -2.50
N GLN A 130 -5.58 0.61 -3.54
CA GLN A 130 -5.39 1.04 -4.94
C GLN A 130 -6.42 2.09 -5.38
N SER A 131 -7.65 2.01 -4.86
CA SER A 131 -8.73 2.96 -5.14
C SER A 131 -8.84 4.03 -4.06
N LYS A 132 -8.72 3.64 -2.78
CA LYS A 132 -8.99 4.49 -1.60
C LYS A 132 -7.86 4.40 -0.57
N PRO A 133 -6.65 4.90 -0.90
CA PRO A 133 -5.48 4.75 -0.04
C PRO A 133 -5.58 5.50 1.30
N ASP A 134 -6.31 6.60 1.35
CA ASP A 134 -6.54 7.38 2.57
C ASP A 134 -7.38 6.62 3.60
N VAL A 135 -8.50 6.04 3.16
CA VAL A 135 -9.37 5.19 4.01
C VAL A 135 -8.63 3.91 4.39
N ALA A 136 -7.95 3.27 3.44
CA ALA A 136 -7.17 2.06 3.70
C ALA A 136 -6.08 2.29 4.75
N TYR A 137 -5.39 3.42 4.68
CA TYR A 137 -4.36 3.81 5.66
C TYR A 137 -4.93 3.92 7.07
N VAL A 138 -6.10 4.55 7.21
CA VAL A 138 -6.74 4.75 8.52
C VAL A 138 -7.21 3.43 9.12
N VAL A 139 -7.83 2.56 8.32
CA VAL A 139 -8.25 1.23 8.78
C VAL A 139 -7.02 0.38 9.13
N ALA A 140 -5.95 0.46 8.34
CA ALA A 140 -4.71 -0.26 8.63
C ALA A 140 -4.06 0.23 9.93
N TRP A 141 -4.15 1.53 10.22
CA TRP A 141 -3.71 2.07 11.50
C TRP A 141 -4.56 1.55 12.65
N ARG A 142 -5.89 1.57 12.51
CA ARG A 142 -6.85 1.18 13.56
C ARG A 142 -6.69 -0.28 14.00
N PHE A 143 -6.41 -1.18 13.05
CA PHE A 143 -6.28 -2.62 13.29
C PHE A 143 -4.83 -3.12 13.30
N GLU A 144 -3.87 -2.18 13.26
CA GLU A 144 -2.43 -2.44 13.35
C GLU A 144 -1.91 -3.38 12.25
N TYR A 145 -2.28 -3.11 11.00
CA TYR A 145 -1.86 -3.87 9.81
C TYR A 145 -0.63 -3.23 9.14
N PRO A 146 0.60 -3.70 9.44
CA PRO A 146 1.80 -3.01 9.01
C PRO A 146 2.01 -3.03 7.49
N GLN A 147 1.67 -4.11 6.81
CA GLN A 147 1.85 -4.23 5.36
C GLN A 147 0.82 -3.36 4.63
N ALA A 148 -0.45 -3.40 5.05
CA ALA A 148 -1.49 -2.54 4.51
C ALA A 148 -1.20 -1.05 4.77
N LEU A 149 -0.69 -0.70 5.97
CA LEU A 149 -0.35 0.69 6.29
C LEU A 149 0.73 1.23 5.35
N ARG A 150 1.81 0.45 5.12
CA ARG A 150 2.88 0.81 4.18
C ARG A 150 2.36 0.93 2.76
N ALA A 151 1.60 -0.05 2.29
CA ALA A 151 1.05 -0.06 0.94
C ALA A 151 0.12 1.13 0.69
N ALA A 152 -0.78 1.42 1.63
CA ALA A 152 -1.71 2.55 1.56
C ALA A 152 -0.99 3.89 1.61
N ALA A 153 -0.02 4.05 2.52
CA ALA A 153 0.78 5.27 2.61
C ALA A 153 1.56 5.52 1.33
N ARG A 154 2.16 4.49 0.75
CA ARG A 154 2.87 4.58 -0.53
C ARG A 154 1.94 4.96 -1.66
N ARG A 155 0.79 4.29 -1.78
CA ARG A 155 -0.20 4.58 -2.82
C ARG A 155 -0.79 5.99 -2.68
N SER A 156 -0.84 6.52 -1.47
CA SER A 156 -1.28 7.90 -1.20
C SER A 156 -0.33 8.97 -1.76
N LEU A 157 0.91 8.62 -2.14
CA LEU A 157 1.86 9.54 -2.78
C LEU A 157 1.46 9.87 -4.22
N GLU A 158 0.69 9.00 -4.86
CA GLU A 158 0.15 9.19 -6.20
C GLU A 158 -1.22 9.85 -6.18
N PRO A 159 -1.69 10.44 -7.30
CA PRO A 159 -3.06 10.95 -7.41
C PRO A 159 -4.11 9.94 -6.97
N PHE A 160 -5.03 10.41 -6.14
CA PHE A 160 -6.25 9.72 -5.73
C PHE A 160 -7.30 10.75 -5.32
N THR A 161 -8.56 10.37 -5.39
CA THR A 161 -9.68 11.19 -4.93
C THR A 161 -9.87 11.02 -3.43
N GLU A 162 -9.59 12.07 -2.66
CA GLU A 162 -9.77 12.09 -1.20
C GLU A 162 -11.22 11.80 -0.81
N SER A 163 -11.40 10.97 0.21
CA SER A 163 -12.71 10.55 0.72
C SER A 163 -13.10 11.40 1.92
N LEU A 164 -13.21 12.71 1.75
CA LEU A 164 -13.31 13.70 2.84
C LEU A 164 -14.36 13.39 3.92
N ASP A 165 -15.44 12.71 3.55
CA ASP A 165 -16.57 12.37 4.42
C ASP A 165 -16.55 10.92 4.94
N ALA A 166 -15.45 10.19 4.77
CA ALA A 166 -15.36 8.81 5.24
C ALA A 166 -15.38 8.73 6.78
N LEU A 167 -16.24 7.88 7.32
CA LEU A 167 -16.44 7.76 8.77
C LEU A 167 -15.19 7.23 9.49
N GLU A 168 -14.38 6.45 8.79
CA GLU A 168 -13.14 5.83 9.28
C GLU A 168 -12.18 6.88 9.87
N PHE A 169 -12.15 8.11 9.35
CA PHE A 169 -11.27 9.17 9.86
C PHE A 169 -11.55 9.53 11.33
N SER A 170 -12.77 9.25 11.83
CA SER A 170 -13.13 9.46 13.23
C SER A 170 -12.66 8.33 14.17
N GLU A 171 -12.20 7.21 13.61
CA GLU A 171 -11.82 6.00 14.36
C GLU A 171 -10.36 6.00 14.81
N VAL A 172 -9.57 6.98 14.36
CA VAL A 172 -8.14 7.10 14.67
C VAL A 172 -7.81 8.49 15.22
N PRO A 173 -6.75 8.61 16.05
CA PRO A 173 -6.29 9.92 16.49
C PRO A 173 -5.76 10.75 15.30
N ALA A 174 -5.89 12.07 15.39
CA ALA A 174 -5.36 13.00 14.39
C ALA A 174 -3.85 12.82 14.12
N SER A 175 -3.11 12.25 15.08
CA SER A 175 -1.69 11.91 14.93
C SER A 175 -1.43 10.92 13.78
N ALA A 176 -2.35 9.99 13.49
CA ALA A 176 -2.22 9.06 12.37
C ALA A 176 -2.11 9.81 11.03
N LEU A 177 -2.99 10.78 10.78
CA LEU A 177 -2.95 11.60 9.57
C LEU A 177 -1.75 12.55 9.54
N GLN A 178 -1.31 13.06 10.70
CA GLN A 178 -0.09 13.85 10.78
C GLN A 178 1.14 13.02 10.37
N THR A 179 1.19 11.77 10.78
CA THR A 179 2.25 10.83 10.41
C THR A 179 2.28 10.59 8.90
N LEU A 180 1.13 10.36 8.27
CA LEU A 180 1.05 10.23 6.80
C LEU A 180 1.56 11.50 6.09
N ARG A 181 1.21 12.69 6.59
CA ARG A 181 1.71 13.96 6.05
C ARG A 181 3.21 14.14 6.24
N LYS A 182 3.76 13.74 7.40
CA LYS A 182 5.21 13.75 7.67
C LYS A 182 5.94 12.79 6.73
N TYR A 183 5.40 11.60 6.50
CA TYR A 183 5.90 10.61 5.55
C TYR A 183 6.02 11.20 4.14
N GLY A 184 4.96 11.80 3.59
CA GLY A 184 5.00 12.47 2.28
C GLY A 184 6.04 13.60 2.19
N LYS A 185 6.18 14.41 3.24
CA LYS A 185 7.21 15.46 3.32
C LYS A 185 8.63 14.88 3.28
N ARG A 186 8.90 13.80 4.04
CA ARG A 186 10.20 13.12 4.05
C ARG A 186 10.57 12.60 2.68
N ILE A 187 9.61 11.99 1.97
CA ILE A 187 9.85 11.50 0.60
C ILE A 187 10.13 12.65 -0.36
N SER A 188 9.36 13.74 -0.30
CA SER A 188 9.63 14.92 -1.14
C SER A 188 11.05 15.46 -0.94
N VAL A 189 11.56 15.48 0.30
CA VAL A 189 12.95 15.85 0.59
C VAL A 189 13.93 14.87 -0.04
N GLN A 190 13.70 13.56 0.08
CA GLN A 190 14.56 12.53 -0.52
C GLN A 190 14.60 12.60 -2.06
N ILE A 191 13.48 12.88 -2.72
CA ILE A 191 13.43 13.08 -4.18
C ILE A 191 14.11 14.39 -4.57
N THR A 192 13.98 15.45 -3.78
CA THR A 192 14.68 16.73 -4.06
C THR A 192 16.19 16.53 -4.08
N LEU A 193 16.73 15.61 -3.29
CA LEU A 193 18.16 15.25 -3.32
C LEU A 193 18.60 14.51 -4.60
N ILE A 194 17.67 14.00 -5.44
CA ILE A 194 17.98 13.52 -6.80
C ILE A 194 18.27 14.72 -7.72
N SER A 195 17.57 15.84 -7.49
CA SER A 195 17.88 17.07 -8.21
C SER A 195 19.31 17.47 -7.87
N MET A 196 20.11 17.72 -8.90
CA MET A 196 21.54 18.07 -8.87
C MET A 196 21.83 19.32 -8.00
N GLN A 197 21.64 19.23 -6.69
CA GLN A 197 22.00 20.27 -5.73
C GLN A 197 23.49 20.16 -5.52
N LEU A 198 24.20 21.13 -6.08
CA LEU A 198 25.62 21.37 -5.91
C LEU A 198 25.98 21.26 -4.44
N ARG A 199 26.75 20.24 -4.06
CA ARG A 199 27.55 20.27 -2.84
C ARG A 199 28.95 19.75 -3.14
N TYR A 200 29.89 20.66 -2.90
CA TYR A 200 31.35 20.54 -2.96
C TYR A 200 31.96 20.30 -4.35
N GLY A 201 32.56 21.36 -4.89
CA GLY A 201 33.49 21.36 -6.02
C GLY A 201 32.85 21.10 -7.39
N ASN A 202 32.33 22.14 -8.07
CA ASN A 202 32.02 22.27 -9.51
C ASN A 202 31.30 21.13 -10.30
N PHE A 203 31.10 19.94 -9.76
CA PHE A 203 30.53 18.77 -10.43
C PHE A 203 29.09 18.55 -9.99
N ARG A 204 28.22 18.24 -10.96
CA ARG A 204 26.86 17.77 -10.67
C ARG A 204 26.95 16.28 -10.35
N ARG A 205 26.20 15.79 -9.37
CA ARG A 205 26.11 14.35 -9.06
C ARG A 205 24.74 13.81 -9.45
N LEU A 206 24.71 12.59 -9.98
CA LEU A 206 23.49 11.83 -10.25
C LEU A 206 23.64 10.44 -9.63
N HIS A 207 22.74 10.07 -8.72
CA HIS A 207 22.70 8.72 -8.19
C HIS A 207 22.07 7.77 -9.22
N CYS A 208 22.77 6.69 -9.53
CA CYS A 208 22.37 5.71 -10.52
C CYS A 208 22.74 4.30 -10.06
N HIS A 209 22.23 3.93 -8.88
CA HIS A 209 22.52 2.67 -8.19
C HIS A 209 22.44 1.46 -9.14
N GLY A 210 23.57 0.75 -9.31
CA GLY A 210 23.74 -0.41 -10.17
C GLY A 210 23.63 -0.13 -11.68
N MET A 211 23.68 1.12 -12.13
CA MET A 211 23.44 1.52 -13.53
C MET A 211 24.38 2.62 -14.04
N SER A 212 25.41 2.99 -13.28
CA SER A 212 26.44 3.95 -13.71
C SER A 212 27.08 3.57 -15.04
N GLY A 213 27.45 2.30 -15.23
CA GLY A 213 28.01 1.79 -16.49
C GLY A 213 27.06 1.87 -17.68
N VAL A 214 25.76 1.64 -17.47
CA VAL A 214 24.73 1.73 -18.53
C VAL A 214 24.59 3.18 -18.98
N LEU A 215 24.53 4.12 -18.04
CA LEU A 215 24.46 5.54 -18.37
C LEU A 215 25.75 6.02 -19.04
N HIS A 216 26.92 5.60 -18.54
CA HIS A 216 28.20 5.93 -19.15
C HIS A 216 28.27 5.44 -20.60
N ALA A 217 27.90 4.18 -20.87
CA ALA A 217 27.85 3.64 -22.23
C ALA A 217 26.90 4.41 -23.14
N ALA A 218 25.72 4.82 -22.65
CA ALA A 218 24.79 5.65 -23.41
C ALA A 218 25.38 7.04 -23.76
N PHE A 219 26.31 7.56 -22.95
CA PHE A 219 27.03 8.81 -23.19
C PHE A 219 28.38 8.63 -23.91
N SER A 220 28.87 7.40 -24.04
CA SER A 220 30.05 7.06 -24.83
C SER A 220 29.72 7.25 -26.32
N ASP A 221 30.01 8.43 -26.83
CA ASP A 221 29.82 8.76 -28.24
C ASP A 221 31.01 8.24 -29.06
N ASP A 222 31.23 6.93 -29.06
CA ASP A 222 32.24 6.33 -29.93
C ASP A 222 31.89 6.65 -31.40
N ASP A 223 32.76 7.42 -32.02
CA ASP A 223 32.72 7.74 -33.45
C ASP A 223 34.03 7.30 -34.10
N PRO A 224 34.21 5.98 -34.34
CA PRO A 224 35.42 5.48 -34.96
C PRO A 224 35.63 6.03 -36.38
N SER A 225 34.59 6.60 -36.99
CA SER A 225 34.67 7.23 -38.32
C SER A 225 35.16 8.68 -38.28
N GLY A 226 35.02 9.37 -37.14
CA GLY A 226 35.34 10.80 -36.99
C GLY A 226 34.50 11.73 -37.88
N LEU A 227 33.43 11.22 -38.49
CA LEU A 227 32.60 11.96 -39.45
C LEU A 227 31.51 12.78 -38.76
N ARG A 228 31.23 12.54 -37.48
CA ARG A 228 30.17 13.25 -36.77
C ARG A 228 30.60 14.66 -36.40
N GLU A 229 29.68 15.59 -36.55
CA GLU A 229 29.90 16.94 -36.06
C GLU A 229 30.01 16.96 -34.52
N PRO A 230 30.94 17.75 -33.96
CA PRO A 230 31.05 17.90 -32.52
C PRO A 230 29.81 18.61 -31.96
N CYS A 231 29.34 18.13 -30.80
CA CYS A 231 28.27 18.79 -30.07
C CYS A 231 28.74 20.17 -29.57
N ARG A 232 28.00 21.23 -29.91
CA ARG A 232 28.28 22.63 -29.49
C ARG A 232 27.42 23.10 -28.32
N CYS A 233 26.58 22.23 -27.76
CA CYS A 233 25.81 22.57 -26.56
C CYS A 233 26.75 22.87 -25.40
N ARG A 234 26.37 23.83 -24.53
CA ARG A 234 27.00 23.97 -23.22
C ARG A 234 26.92 22.61 -22.52
N SER A 235 28.04 22.14 -21.97
CA SER A 235 28.10 20.87 -21.27
C SER A 235 28.61 21.07 -19.85
N SER A 236 28.30 20.10 -18.99
CA SER A 236 28.83 20.01 -17.64
C SER A 236 29.23 18.58 -17.37
N THR A 237 30.34 18.41 -16.64
CA THR A 237 30.73 17.09 -16.14
C THR A 237 29.79 16.69 -15.00
N VAL A 238 29.23 15.50 -15.11
CA VAL A 238 28.33 14.91 -14.12
C VAL A 238 28.96 13.62 -13.59
N ALA A 239 29.19 13.57 -12.29
CA ALA A 239 29.63 12.37 -11.60
C ALA A 239 28.43 11.44 -11.39
N LEU A 240 28.60 10.19 -11.81
CA LEU A 240 27.64 9.11 -11.66
C LEU A 240 27.95 8.41 -10.35
N VAL A 241 27.11 8.64 -9.35
CA VAL A 241 27.30 8.08 -8.01
C VAL A 241 26.62 6.72 -7.97
N ASP A 242 27.42 5.69 -7.73
CA ASP A 242 26.97 4.31 -7.63
C ASP A 242 27.51 3.65 -6.36
N GLU A 243 26.65 3.49 -5.37
CA GLU A 243 27.00 2.91 -4.06
C GLU A 243 27.43 1.44 -4.15
N THR A 244 27.22 0.77 -5.30
CA THR A 244 27.70 -0.60 -5.52
C THR A 244 29.17 -0.68 -5.93
N LEU A 245 29.79 0.45 -6.27
CA LEU A 245 31.18 0.56 -6.68
C LEU A 245 32.04 1.18 -5.56
N SER A 246 33.34 0.91 -5.56
CA SER A 246 34.30 1.59 -4.68
C SER A 246 34.28 3.09 -4.93
N THR A 247 34.37 3.91 -3.87
CA THR A 247 34.39 5.38 -3.95
C THR A 247 35.56 5.97 -4.76
N GLU A 248 36.55 5.15 -5.14
CA GLU A 248 37.68 5.55 -5.99
C GLU A 248 37.35 5.48 -7.50
N ASP A 249 36.19 4.92 -7.88
CA ASP A 249 35.79 4.65 -9.28
C ASP A 249 34.57 5.48 -9.74
N ASP A 250 34.36 6.69 -9.21
CA ASP A 250 33.24 7.56 -9.64
C ASP A 250 33.38 7.90 -11.15
N ILE A 251 32.55 7.24 -11.96
CA ILE A 251 32.49 7.45 -13.40
C ILE A 251 31.91 8.84 -13.69
N SER A 252 32.52 9.60 -14.58
CA SER A 252 32.00 10.91 -14.98
C SER A 252 31.58 10.94 -16.45
N VAL A 253 30.47 11.60 -16.73
CA VAL A 253 29.97 11.82 -18.10
C VAL A 253 29.92 13.29 -18.43
N ARG A 254 30.29 13.65 -19.66
CA ARG A 254 30.09 15.00 -20.19
C ARG A 254 28.67 15.11 -20.73
N ALA A 255 27.78 15.73 -19.96
CA ALA A 255 26.37 15.85 -20.34
C ALA A 255 26.06 17.23 -20.95
N PRO A 256 25.32 17.30 -22.07
CA PRO A 256 24.79 18.55 -22.60
C PRO A 256 23.80 19.23 -21.66
N ALA A 257 23.65 20.55 -21.79
CA ALA A 257 22.76 21.37 -20.95
C ALA A 257 21.29 20.93 -21.01
N TRP A 258 20.80 20.49 -22.17
CA TRP A 258 19.44 19.96 -22.32
C TRP A 258 19.20 18.72 -21.44
N TRP A 259 20.22 17.87 -21.25
CA TRP A 259 20.12 16.68 -20.40
C TRP A 259 20.11 17.05 -18.92
N ALA A 260 21.03 17.94 -18.52
CA ALA A 260 21.04 18.46 -17.15
C ALA A 260 19.76 19.24 -16.82
N ASN A 261 19.11 19.82 -17.85
CA ASN A 261 17.79 20.44 -17.73
C ASN A 261 16.69 19.41 -17.52
N TYR A 262 16.67 18.34 -18.33
CA TYR A 262 15.74 17.22 -18.17
C TYR A 262 15.73 16.67 -16.74
N VAL A 263 16.90 16.24 -16.23
CA VAL A 263 17.02 15.65 -14.89
C VAL A 263 16.52 16.61 -13.80
N ARG A 264 16.81 17.91 -13.94
CA ARG A 264 16.36 18.93 -12.98
C ARG A 264 14.86 19.15 -13.03
N VAL A 265 14.27 19.21 -14.22
CA VAL A 265 12.82 19.39 -14.39
C VAL A 265 12.09 18.18 -13.83
N VAL A 266 12.52 16.96 -14.17
CA VAL A 266 11.94 15.71 -13.62
C VAL A 266 12.01 15.71 -12.10
N ALA A 267 13.19 15.97 -11.51
CA ALA A 267 13.33 15.94 -10.06
C ALA A 267 12.48 17.02 -9.38
N LYS A 268 12.36 18.22 -9.98
CA LYS A 268 11.49 19.29 -9.47
C LYS A 268 10.01 18.88 -9.57
N SER A 269 9.57 18.40 -10.73
CA SER A 269 8.18 17.96 -10.95
C SER A 269 7.81 16.81 -10.02
N ALA A 270 8.65 15.77 -9.91
CA ALA A 270 8.44 14.67 -8.98
C ALA A 270 8.39 15.14 -7.52
N SER A 271 9.27 16.07 -7.11
CA SER A 271 9.25 16.62 -5.74
C SER A 271 7.99 17.44 -5.44
N ASN A 272 7.47 18.16 -6.44
CA ASN A 272 6.28 19.00 -6.34
C ASN A 272 5.00 18.17 -6.32
N SER A 273 4.91 17.14 -7.17
CA SER A 273 3.78 16.19 -7.18
C SER A 273 3.56 15.53 -5.82
N LEU A 274 4.62 15.41 -5.01
CA LEU A 274 4.55 14.87 -3.65
C LEU A 274 4.26 15.90 -2.55
N ARG A 275 4.37 17.21 -2.86
CA ARG A 275 4.06 18.31 -1.92
C ARG A 275 2.65 18.83 -2.07
N GLU A 276 2.20 18.97 -3.31
CA GLU A 276 0.90 19.57 -3.62
C GLU A 276 -0.18 18.52 -3.80
N ARG A 277 -1.44 18.92 -3.52
CA ARG A 277 -2.62 18.06 -3.71
C ARG A 277 -2.89 17.72 -5.19
N HIS A 278 -2.27 18.44 -6.13
CA HIS A 278 -2.29 18.13 -7.55
C HIS A 278 -1.16 17.15 -7.88
N LYS A 279 -1.39 15.89 -7.50
CA LYS A 279 -0.45 14.82 -7.73
C LYS A 279 -0.50 14.45 -9.20
N LEU A 280 0.55 14.77 -9.97
CA LEU A 280 0.78 14.09 -11.25
C LEU A 280 1.35 12.71 -10.94
N LEU A 281 1.03 11.71 -11.78
CA LEU A 281 1.67 10.41 -11.64
C LEU A 281 3.19 10.58 -11.79
N LEU A 282 3.99 9.86 -10.98
CA LEU A 282 5.45 9.93 -11.10
C LEU A 282 5.92 9.60 -12.53
N SER A 283 5.23 8.67 -13.20
CA SER A 283 5.44 8.31 -14.60
C SER A 283 5.19 9.46 -15.59
N GLU A 284 4.23 10.33 -15.32
CA GLU A 284 3.95 11.53 -16.12
C GLU A 284 5.02 12.59 -15.91
N SER A 285 5.48 12.78 -14.67
CA SER A 285 6.57 13.73 -14.36
C SER A 285 7.89 13.40 -15.08
N LEU A 286 8.10 12.12 -15.39
CA LEU A 286 9.25 11.59 -16.13
C LEU A 286 9.12 11.78 -17.65
N SER A 287 7.90 11.78 -18.19
CA SER A 287 7.62 11.77 -19.63
C SER A 287 7.28 13.15 -20.20
N GLU A 288 6.57 13.98 -19.46
CA GLU A 288 6.15 15.33 -19.87
C GLU A 288 7.32 16.19 -20.41
N PRO A 289 8.51 16.21 -19.76
CA PRO A 289 9.60 17.07 -20.23
C PRO A 289 10.29 16.57 -21.51
N LEU A 290 10.10 15.30 -21.90
CA LEU A 290 10.84 14.66 -22.98
C LEU A 290 10.68 15.38 -24.33
N ALA A 291 9.44 15.74 -24.69
CA ALA A 291 9.15 16.39 -25.96
C ALA A 291 9.84 17.76 -26.08
N SER A 292 9.89 18.52 -24.99
CA SER A 292 10.57 19.82 -24.95
C SER A 292 12.08 19.67 -25.08
N VAL A 293 12.65 18.67 -24.40
CA VAL A 293 14.09 18.41 -24.39
C VAL A 293 14.57 17.88 -25.73
N LEU A 294 13.80 17.01 -26.39
CA LEU A 294 14.09 16.53 -27.75
C LEU A 294 14.14 17.70 -28.76
N ARG A 295 13.18 18.63 -28.69
CA ARG A 295 13.19 19.84 -29.51
C ARG A 295 14.38 20.75 -29.23
N GLU A 296 14.84 20.82 -27.99
CA GLU A 296 16.03 21.59 -27.61
C GLU A 296 17.30 20.96 -28.17
N ALA A 297 17.46 19.64 -28.04
CA ALA A 297 18.60 18.90 -28.55
C ALA A 297 18.70 18.95 -30.09
N ALA A 298 17.56 18.93 -30.79
CA ALA A 298 17.49 19.02 -32.26
C ALA A 298 18.05 20.35 -32.82
N LYS A 299 18.22 21.39 -31.99
CA LYS A 299 18.84 22.66 -32.43
C LYS A 299 20.35 22.57 -32.64
N CYS A 300 21.00 21.49 -32.18
CA CYS A 300 22.43 21.27 -32.36
C CYS A 300 22.68 20.16 -33.38
N ALA A 301 23.36 20.49 -34.49
CA ALA A 301 23.68 19.55 -35.56
C ALA A 301 24.44 18.29 -35.07
N GLY A 302 25.41 18.45 -34.16
CA GLY A 302 26.06 17.31 -33.51
C GLY A 302 25.13 16.45 -32.63
N CYS A 303 24.13 17.04 -31.97
CA CYS A 303 23.17 16.25 -31.19
C CYS A 303 22.18 15.50 -32.08
N MET A 304 21.79 16.05 -33.24
CA MET A 304 20.91 15.37 -34.20
C MET A 304 21.54 14.10 -34.77
N GLN A 305 22.88 14.03 -34.84
CA GLN A 305 23.62 12.86 -35.31
C GLN A 305 23.85 11.80 -34.22
N ARG A 306 23.36 12.02 -33.01
CA ARG A 306 23.48 11.12 -31.85
C ARG A 306 22.10 10.61 -31.44
N ASP A 307 22.06 9.45 -30.79
CA ASP A 307 20.80 8.90 -30.28
C ASP A 307 20.37 9.58 -28.96
N VAL A 308 19.87 10.81 -29.08
CA VAL A 308 19.35 11.60 -27.95
C VAL A 308 18.17 10.89 -27.29
N ARG A 309 17.34 10.20 -28.07
CA ARG A 309 16.15 9.50 -27.56
C ARG A 309 16.55 8.35 -26.66
N HIS A 310 17.49 7.51 -27.10
CA HIS A 310 18.03 6.43 -26.28
C HIS A 310 18.64 6.96 -24.96
N LYS A 311 19.46 8.01 -25.02
CA LYS A 311 20.03 8.65 -23.82
C LYS A 311 18.94 9.08 -22.83
N LEU A 312 17.84 9.66 -23.32
CA LEU A 312 16.71 10.09 -22.48
C LEU A 312 15.92 8.91 -21.89
N GLU A 313 15.66 7.84 -22.65
CA GLU A 313 14.96 6.65 -22.13
C GLU A 313 15.79 5.88 -21.09
N VAL A 314 17.10 5.76 -21.30
CA VAL A 314 18.02 5.22 -20.29
C VAL A 314 18.00 6.08 -19.03
N THR A 315 18.08 7.40 -19.18
CA THR A 315 18.02 8.34 -18.05
C THR A 315 16.69 8.24 -17.30
N LYS A 316 15.57 8.16 -18.02
CA LYS A 316 14.23 7.97 -17.45
C LYS A 316 14.16 6.70 -16.61
N THR A 317 14.67 5.58 -17.12
CA THR A 317 14.71 4.30 -16.42
C THR A 317 15.53 4.40 -15.13
N ILE A 318 16.67 5.07 -15.19
CA ILE A 318 17.55 5.29 -14.04
C ILE A 318 16.86 6.15 -12.98
N LEU A 319 16.29 7.29 -13.38
CA LEU A 319 15.57 8.18 -12.47
C LEU A 319 14.38 7.48 -11.83
N SER A 320 13.62 6.68 -12.58
CA SER A 320 12.49 5.91 -12.06
C SER A 320 12.93 4.94 -10.96
N LYS A 321 13.99 4.17 -11.20
CA LYS A 321 14.53 3.21 -10.21
C LYS A 321 15.12 3.90 -8.99
N GLU A 322 15.81 5.03 -9.17
CA GLU A 322 16.37 5.78 -8.04
C GLU A 322 15.27 6.44 -7.19
N ILE A 323 14.21 6.97 -7.81
CA ILE A 323 13.02 7.46 -7.10
C ILE A 323 12.41 6.32 -6.28
N GLU A 324 12.16 5.18 -6.92
CA GLU A 324 11.56 4.00 -6.29
C GLU A 324 12.38 3.49 -5.10
N ARG A 325 13.71 3.43 -5.25
CA ARG A 325 14.64 3.06 -4.18
C ARG A 325 14.59 4.04 -3.01
N ARG A 326 14.58 5.35 -3.27
CA ARG A 326 14.49 6.35 -2.21
C ARG A 326 13.15 6.31 -1.49
N VAL A 327 12.06 6.07 -2.22
CA VAL A 327 10.72 5.90 -1.63
C VAL A 327 10.69 4.68 -0.71
N SER A 328 11.27 3.54 -1.13
CA SER A 328 11.28 2.31 -0.32
C SER A 328 12.15 2.41 0.94
N GLN A 329 13.18 3.26 0.92
CA GLN A 329 14.06 3.51 2.07
C GLN A 329 13.48 4.46 3.11
N VAL A 330 12.40 5.19 2.81
CA VAL A 330 11.74 6.03 3.82
C VAL A 330 10.74 5.17 4.58
N PRO A 331 10.99 4.86 5.87
CA PRO A 331 10.01 4.15 6.68
C PRO A 331 8.81 5.05 6.95
N ILE A 332 7.64 4.43 7.03
CA ILE A 332 6.51 5.02 7.72
C ILE A 332 6.55 4.59 9.18
N GLU A 333 6.45 5.57 10.07
CA GLU A 333 6.47 5.33 11.52
C GLU A 333 5.04 5.08 12.00
N ALA A 334 4.83 4.10 12.88
CA ALA A 334 3.57 3.92 13.59
C ALA A 334 3.87 3.26 14.95
N PRO A 335 3.06 3.49 16.00
CA PRO A 335 3.33 2.94 17.33
C PRO A 335 3.44 1.41 17.39
N PHE A 336 2.77 0.72 16.47
CA PHE A 336 2.76 -0.74 16.35
C PHE A 336 3.81 -1.28 15.36
N MET A 337 4.52 -0.41 14.64
CA MET A 337 5.66 -0.81 13.81
C MET A 337 6.91 -0.73 14.67
N ARG A 338 7.36 -1.87 15.20
CA ARG A 338 8.67 -1.94 15.86
C ARG A 338 9.77 -1.68 14.81
N GLU A 339 10.76 -0.88 15.17
CA GLU A 339 12.08 -0.97 14.55
C GLU A 339 12.64 -2.33 14.98
N ASP A 340 13.03 -3.17 14.02
CA ASP A 340 13.66 -4.49 14.18
C ASP A 340 12.72 -5.72 14.23
N GLU A 341 12.50 -6.31 13.04
CA GLU A 341 12.79 -7.73 12.75
C GLU A 341 13.65 -7.82 11.50
#